data_AF-A0A2T2U1B8-F1
#
_entry.id   AF-A0A2T2U1B8-F1
#
_cell.length_a   1.000
_cell.length_b   1.000
_cell.length_c   1.000
_cell.angle_alpha   90.00
_cell.angle_beta   90.00
_cell.angle_gamma   90.00
#
_symmetry.space_group_name_H-M   'P 1'
#
loop_
_entity.id
_entity.type
_entity.pdbx_description
1 polymer ?
#
loop_
_entity_poly.entity_id
_entity_poly.type
_entity_poly.pdbx_seq_one_letter_code
_entity_poly.pdbx_strand_id
1 'polypeptide(L)'
;MGRTSGEARGHWRNGVFPYHHYHSTAHEVLGIAAGAARVRLGGPEGDAFEVDVGDVLVLPAGVAHKNLDSESDFLVVGAYPAGQDWDLKWGRPGERPDADRNIERVSLPSQDPVYGERGPLVEHWDLRA
;
A
#
# COMPACT_ATOMS: atom_id res chain seq x y z
N MET A 1 35.30 -2.33 10.28
CA MET A 1 34.41 -3.24 9.53
C MET A 1 32.98 -2.89 9.92
N GLY A 2 32.33 -1.97 9.17
CA GLY A 2 31.01 -1.46 9.52
C GLY A 2 29.92 -2.48 9.21
N ARG A 3 29.02 -2.72 10.17
CA ARG A 3 27.80 -3.49 9.94
C ARG A 3 26.80 -2.57 9.24
N THR A 4 26.52 -2.78 7.96
CA THR A 4 25.32 -2.25 7.30
C THR A 4 24.14 -3.16 7.67
N SER A 5 23.55 -2.97 8.85
CA SER A 5 22.28 -3.62 9.20
C SER A 5 21.13 -2.75 8.72
N GLY A 6 20.83 -2.87 7.43
CA GLY A 6 19.68 -2.27 6.77
C GLY A 6 18.90 -3.34 6.01
N GLU A 7 18.56 -4.44 6.68
CA GLU A 7 17.53 -5.35 6.15
C GLU A 7 16.18 -4.67 6.36
N ALA A 8 15.62 -4.11 5.29
CA ALA A 8 14.28 -3.55 5.29
C ALA A 8 13.28 -4.67 5.62
N ARG A 9 12.76 -4.72 6.85
CA ARG A 9 11.60 -5.55 7.18
C ARG A 9 10.37 -4.85 6.59
N GLY A 10 9.65 -5.53 5.71
CA GLY A 10 8.41 -4.99 5.11
C GLY A 10 8.40 -4.85 3.59
N HIS A 11 9.21 -5.59 2.85
CA HIS A 11 9.04 -5.77 1.40
C HIS A 11 8.67 -7.21 1.06
N TRP A 12 7.84 -7.41 0.04
CA TRP A 12 7.35 -8.72 -0.36
C TRP A 12 7.15 -8.81 -1.88
N ARG A 13 6.99 -10.04 -2.39
CA ARG A 13 6.76 -10.34 -3.82
C ARG A 13 5.62 -11.34 -3.97
N ASN A 14 4.48 -10.92 -4.51
CA ASN A 14 3.28 -11.76 -4.71
C ASN A 14 2.24 -11.03 -5.59
N GLY A 15 0.98 -11.49 -5.66
CA GLY A 15 -0.15 -10.72 -6.19
C GLY A 15 -0.93 -9.95 -5.11
N VAL A 16 -2.03 -9.33 -5.51
CA VAL A 16 -3.02 -8.69 -4.61
C VAL A 16 -4.12 -9.70 -4.25
N PHE A 17 -4.61 -9.69 -3.01
CA PHE A 17 -5.65 -10.63 -2.58
C PHE A 17 -6.97 -10.46 -3.36
N PRO A 18 -7.72 -11.56 -3.62
CA PRO A 18 -9.01 -11.54 -4.30
C PRO A 18 -10.18 -11.13 -3.38
N TYR A 19 -9.88 -10.57 -2.21
CA TYR A 19 -10.85 -10.08 -1.23
C TYR A 19 -10.44 -8.70 -0.75
N HIS A 20 -11.43 -7.90 -0.33
CA HIS A 20 -11.16 -6.58 0.24
C HIS A 20 -10.34 -6.71 1.51
N HIS A 21 -9.24 -5.98 1.55
CA HIS A 21 -8.43 -5.82 2.74
C HIS A 21 -7.80 -4.43 2.77
N TYR A 22 -7.38 -4.00 3.94
CA TYR A 22 -6.64 -2.75 4.15
C TYR A 22 -5.68 -2.87 5.33
N HIS A 23 -4.78 -1.90 5.42
CA HIS A 23 -3.86 -1.72 6.54
C HIS A 23 -4.29 -0.49 7.34
N SER A 24 -4.55 -0.64 8.63
CA SER A 24 -4.89 0.46 9.53
C SER A 24 -3.67 1.08 10.20
N THR A 25 -2.54 0.38 10.20
CA THR A 25 -1.30 0.79 10.87
C THR A 25 -0.14 1.15 9.93
N ALA A 26 -0.33 1.04 8.62
CA ALA A 26 0.70 1.34 7.63
C ALA A 26 0.13 1.89 6.31
N HIS A 27 0.87 2.79 5.66
CA HIS A 27 0.72 3.07 4.24
C HIS A 27 1.37 1.96 3.42
N GLU A 28 0.94 1.76 2.18
CA GLU A 28 1.47 0.70 1.32
C GLU A 28 1.83 1.24 -0.06
N VAL A 29 2.91 0.74 -0.64
CA VAL A 29 3.24 0.93 -2.05
C VAL A 29 3.30 -0.41 -2.76
N LEU A 30 2.70 -0.47 -3.94
CA LEU A 30 2.67 -1.65 -4.81
C LEU A 30 3.27 -1.27 -6.16
N GLY A 31 4.41 -1.88 -6.53
CA GLY A 31 5.00 -1.76 -7.87
C GLY A 31 4.68 -3.00 -8.71
N ILE A 32 4.11 -2.81 -9.89
CA ILE A 32 3.76 -3.92 -10.80
C ILE A 32 5.00 -4.34 -11.60
N ALA A 33 5.46 -5.57 -11.39
CA ALA A 33 6.70 -6.09 -11.95
C ALA A 33 6.51 -7.06 -13.13
N ALA A 34 5.34 -7.69 -13.25
CA ALA A 34 4.97 -8.55 -14.39
C ALA A 34 3.44 -8.66 -14.51
N GLY A 35 2.96 -8.95 -15.72
CA GLY A 35 1.55 -9.09 -16.06
C GLY A 35 0.71 -7.82 -15.87
N ALA A 36 -0.61 -7.98 -16.00
CA ALA A 36 -1.62 -6.96 -15.74
C ALA A 36 -2.71 -7.45 -14.79
N ALA A 37 -3.39 -6.50 -14.14
CA ALA A 37 -4.52 -6.78 -13.26
C ALA A 37 -5.55 -5.65 -13.26
N ARG A 38 -6.77 -6.01 -12.86
CA ARG A 38 -7.81 -5.05 -12.52
C ARG A 38 -8.00 -4.99 -11.02
N VAL A 39 -7.64 -3.87 -10.40
CA VAL A 39 -7.67 -3.69 -8.93
C VAL A 39 -8.78 -2.71 -8.54
N ARG A 40 -9.60 -3.07 -7.56
CA ARG A 40 -10.57 -2.14 -6.94
C ARG A 40 -9.92 -1.43 -5.75
N LEU A 41 -10.04 -0.11 -5.68
CA LEU A 41 -9.53 0.73 -4.58
C LEU A 41 -10.68 1.50 -3.94
N GLY A 42 -10.75 1.53 -2.60
CA GLY A 42 -11.79 2.23 -1.83
C GLY A 42 -12.90 1.33 -1.27
N GLY A 43 -12.69 0.01 -1.18
CA GLY A 43 -13.69 -0.92 -0.63
C GLY A 43 -14.82 -1.29 -1.61
N PRO A 44 -15.98 -1.77 -1.14
CA PRO A 44 -17.04 -2.30 -2.02
C PRO A 44 -17.58 -1.31 -3.05
N GLU A 45 -17.64 -0.03 -2.69
CA GLU A 45 -18.11 1.08 -3.54
C GLU A 45 -16.96 1.78 -4.29
N GLY A 46 -15.74 1.27 -4.15
CA GLY A 46 -14.55 1.84 -4.76
C GLY A 46 -14.46 1.62 -6.27
N ASP A 47 -13.62 2.44 -6.91
CA ASP A 47 -13.37 2.40 -8.35
C ASP A 47 -12.41 1.27 -8.73
N ALA A 48 -12.55 0.78 -9.97
CA ALA A 48 -11.67 -0.24 -10.55
C ALA A 48 -10.66 0.41 -11.51
N PHE A 49 -9.41 0.02 -11.37
CA PHE A 49 -8.29 0.50 -12.17
C PHE A 49 -7.62 -0.69 -12.86
N GLU A 50 -7.32 -0.54 -14.15
CA GLU A 50 -6.40 -1.42 -14.85
C GLU A 50 -4.97 -1.00 -14.49
N VAL A 51 -4.12 -1.95 -14.16
CA VAL A 51 -2.70 -1.73 -13.85
C VAL A 51 -1.84 -2.73 -14.60
N ASP A 52 -0.68 -2.29 -15.08
CA ASP A 52 0.29 -3.11 -15.80
C ASP A 52 1.74 -2.79 -15.41
N VAL A 53 2.68 -3.49 -16.05
CA VAL A 53 4.11 -3.42 -15.72
C VAL A 53 4.64 -2.00 -15.77
N GLY A 54 5.18 -1.55 -14.64
CA GLY A 54 5.71 -0.19 -14.47
C GLY A 54 4.77 0.74 -13.71
N ASP A 55 3.51 0.38 -13.55
CA ASP A 55 2.59 1.12 -12.69
C ASP A 55 2.97 1.00 -11.21
N VAL A 56 2.66 2.06 -10.46
CA VAL A 56 2.84 2.11 -9.01
C VAL A 56 1.55 2.62 -8.36
N LEU A 57 1.05 1.85 -7.40
CA LEU A 57 -0.04 2.29 -6.52
C LEU A 57 0.55 2.69 -5.17
N VAL A 58 0.24 3.90 -4.70
CA VAL A 58 0.55 4.36 -3.35
C VAL A 58 -0.76 4.50 -2.57
N LEU A 59 -0.92 3.70 -1.53
CA LEU A 59 -2.16 3.54 -0.78
C LEU A 59 -2.01 4.16 0.62
N PRO A 60 -2.81 5.21 0.95
CA PRO A 60 -2.94 5.66 2.32
C PRO A 60 -3.46 4.55 3.24
N ALA A 61 -3.08 4.58 4.53
CA ALA A 61 -3.66 3.70 5.53
C ALA A 61 -5.19 3.84 5.51
N GLY A 62 -5.89 2.71 5.62
CA GLY A 62 -7.35 2.65 5.53
C GLY A 62 -7.92 2.46 4.13
N VAL A 63 -7.13 2.64 3.05
CA VAL A 63 -7.63 2.40 1.69
C VAL A 63 -7.72 0.90 1.42
N ALA A 64 -8.96 0.41 1.36
CA ALA A 64 -9.23 -0.99 1.06
C ALA A 64 -9.05 -1.30 -0.42
N HIS A 65 -8.39 -2.40 -0.71
CA HIS A 65 -8.12 -2.83 -2.07
C HIS A 65 -8.33 -4.33 -2.29
N LYS A 66 -8.55 -4.73 -3.54
CA LYS A 66 -8.85 -6.10 -3.95
C LYS A 66 -8.47 -6.32 -5.42
N ASN A 67 -7.90 -7.48 -5.73
CA ASN A 67 -7.79 -7.98 -7.09
C ASN A 67 -9.16 -8.47 -7.60
N LEU A 68 -9.63 -7.90 -8.71
CA LEU A 68 -10.85 -8.35 -9.39
C LEU A 68 -10.57 -9.45 -10.39
N ASP A 69 -9.48 -9.33 -11.15
CA ASP A 69 -8.96 -10.33 -12.08
C ASP A 69 -7.50 -9.97 -12.44
N SER A 70 -6.68 -10.96 -12.81
CA SER A 70 -5.30 -10.73 -13.21
C SER A 70 -4.76 -11.82 -14.13
N GLU A 71 -3.75 -11.47 -14.93
CA GLU A 71 -3.00 -12.43 -15.74
C GLU A 71 -2.28 -13.46 -14.86
N SER A 72 -1.96 -14.62 -15.45
CA SER A 72 -1.35 -15.74 -14.71
C SER A 72 0.05 -15.46 -14.17
N ASP A 73 0.75 -14.50 -14.77
CA ASP A 73 2.10 -14.06 -14.41
C ASP A 73 2.11 -12.73 -13.64
N PHE A 74 0.93 -12.24 -13.20
CA PHE A 74 0.82 -11.01 -12.44
C PHE A 74 1.67 -11.03 -11.17
N LEU A 75 2.60 -10.07 -11.07
CA LEU A 75 3.54 -9.96 -9.96
C LEU A 75 3.65 -8.53 -9.47
N VAL A 76 3.53 -8.37 -8.15
CA VAL A 76 3.67 -7.13 -7.41
C VAL A 76 4.87 -7.22 -6.48
N VAL A 77 5.63 -6.14 -6.39
CA VAL A 77 6.56 -5.87 -5.31
C VAL A 77 5.89 -4.88 -4.37
N GLY A 78 5.53 -5.33 -3.17
CA GLY A 78 4.91 -4.48 -2.16
C GLY A 78 5.93 -4.03 -1.11
N ALA A 79 5.73 -2.84 -0.57
CA ALA A 79 6.51 -2.33 0.55
C ALA A 79 5.69 -1.41 1.48
N TYR A 80 6.15 -1.30 2.72
CA TYR A 80 5.61 -0.39 3.73
C TYR A 80 6.69 0.62 4.17
N PRO A 81 6.33 1.87 4.54
CA PRO A 81 7.30 2.83 5.04
C PRO A 81 8.05 2.32 6.29
N ALA A 82 9.29 2.79 6.45
CA ALA A 82 10.11 2.40 7.58
C ALA A 82 9.43 2.75 8.93
N GLY A 83 9.44 1.79 9.85
CA GLY A 83 8.83 1.96 11.18
C GLY A 83 7.32 1.72 11.24
N GLN A 84 6.69 1.32 10.14
CA GLN A 84 5.28 0.94 10.11
C GLN A 84 5.14 -0.58 10.02
N ASP A 85 4.58 -1.18 11.06
CA ASP A 85 4.16 -2.59 11.04
C ASP A 85 2.74 -2.66 10.49
N TRP A 86 2.51 -3.52 9.49
CA TRP A 86 1.24 -3.61 8.79
C TRP A 86 0.34 -4.68 9.41
N ASP A 87 -0.89 -4.32 9.72
CA ASP A 87 -1.95 -5.25 10.14
C ASP A 87 -2.83 -5.64 8.95
N LEU A 88 -3.59 -6.72 9.03
CA LEU A 88 -4.56 -7.07 7.99
C LEU A 88 -5.98 -6.87 8.52
N LYS A 89 -6.74 -5.98 7.87
CA LYS A 89 -8.15 -5.72 8.19
C LYS A 89 -9.05 -6.08 7.03
N TRP A 90 -10.27 -6.50 7.33
CA TRP A 90 -11.23 -7.00 6.33
C TRP A 90 -12.52 -6.18 6.24
N GLY A 91 -12.66 -5.13 7.06
CA GLY A 91 -13.89 -4.35 7.19
C GLY A 91 -14.97 -5.08 7.97
N ARG A 92 -14.59 -5.98 8.88
CA ARG A 92 -15.55 -6.76 9.68
C ARG A 92 -16.19 -5.91 10.78
N PRO A 93 -17.44 -6.22 11.19
CA PRO A 93 -18.02 -5.61 12.38
C PRO A 93 -17.08 -5.77 13.59
N GLY A 94 -16.86 -4.68 14.32
CA GLY A 94 -15.97 -4.64 15.49
C GLY A 94 -14.52 -4.22 15.19
N GLU A 95 -14.08 -4.16 13.93
CA GLU A 95 -12.75 -3.60 13.62
C GLU A 95 -12.69 -2.08 13.81
N ARG A 96 -13.83 -1.41 13.59
CA ARG A 96 -14.03 0.02 13.89
C ARG A 96 -14.71 0.18 15.24
N PRO A 97 -14.32 1.17 16.06
CA PRO A 97 -13.51 2.35 15.71
C PRO A 97 -12.00 2.23 15.94
N ASP A 98 -11.47 1.08 16.38
CA ASP A 98 -10.02 0.94 16.63
C ASP A 98 -9.19 1.15 15.37
N ALA A 99 -9.62 0.61 14.23
CA ALA A 99 -8.95 0.83 12.94
C ALA A 99 -8.88 2.33 12.58
N ASP A 100 -9.92 3.11 12.88
CA ASP A 100 -9.96 4.55 12.57
C ASP A 100 -8.95 5.32 13.43
N ARG A 101 -8.87 4.99 14.73
CA ARG A 101 -7.85 5.54 15.62
C ARG A 101 -6.42 5.17 15.20
N ASN A 102 -6.23 3.97 14.64
CA ASN A 102 -4.92 3.57 14.13
C ASN A 102 -4.55 4.40 12.90
N ILE A 103 -5.47 4.54 11.94
CA ILE A 103 -5.27 5.29 10.69
C ILE A 103 -4.87 6.74 10.99
N GLU A 104 -5.57 7.40 11.91
CA GLU A 104 -5.27 8.78 12.36
C GLU A 104 -3.86 8.94 12.94
N ARG A 105 -3.23 7.86 13.41
CA ARG A 105 -1.92 7.87 14.05
C ARG A 105 -0.79 7.41 13.14
N VAL A 106 -1.11 6.94 11.92
CA VAL A 106 -0.07 6.52 10.98
C VAL A 106 0.71 7.74 10.54
N SER A 107 2.01 7.74 10.83
CA SER A 107 2.89 8.81 10.41
C SER A 107 3.02 8.83 8.90
N LEU A 108 3.00 10.01 8.30
CA LEU A 108 3.27 10.12 6.88
C LEU A 108 4.72 9.67 6.57
N PRO A 109 4.98 9.10 5.37
CA PRO A 109 6.34 8.73 4.97
C PRO A 109 7.21 9.99 4.80
N SER A 110 8.53 9.87 4.98
CA SER A 110 9.45 11.01 4.85
C SER A 110 9.73 11.41 3.40
N GLN A 111 9.44 10.53 2.43
CA GLN A 111 9.73 10.69 1.01
C GLN A 111 8.69 9.98 0.15
N ASP A 112 8.56 10.42 -1.10
CA ASP A 112 7.82 9.69 -2.13
C ASP A 112 8.57 8.38 -2.47
N PRO A 113 7.88 7.22 -2.52
CA PRO A 113 8.53 5.92 -2.72
C PRO A 113 9.11 5.74 -4.14
N VAL A 114 8.69 6.57 -5.11
CA VAL A 114 9.13 6.50 -6.50
C VAL A 114 10.14 7.61 -6.81
N TYR A 115 9.84 8.84 -6.40
CA TYR A 115 10.59 10.03 -6.81
C TYR A 115 11.40 10.68 -5.66
N GLY A 116 11.36 10.11 -4.46
CA GLY A 116 12.13 10.59 -3.30
C GLY A 116 11.61 11.93 -2.75
N GLU A 117 12.52 12.84 -2.41
CA GLU A 117 12.20 14.06 -1.66
C GLU A 117 11.33 15.09 -2.40
N ARG A 118 11.13 14.92 -3.71
CA ARG A 118 10.43 15.88 -4.59
C ARG A 118 9.35 15.21 -5.44
N GLY A 119 8.81 14.08 -4.97
CA GLY A 119 7.73 13.39 -5.66
C GLY A 119 6.34 13.98 -5.42
N PRO A 120 5.36 13.63 -6.27
CA PRO A 120 3.98 14.10 -6.16
C PRO A 120 3.32 13.74 -4.83
N LEU A 121 3.72 12.65 -4.17
CA LEU A 121 3.19 12.31 -2.84
C LEU A 121 3.45 13.43 -1.82
N VAL A 122 4.62 14.08 -1.91
CA VAL A 122 5.00 15.18 -1.01
C VAL A 122 4.00 16.33 -1.06
N GLU A 123 3.45 16.61 -2.25
CA GLU A 123 2.47 17.67 -2.48
C GLU A 123 1.05 17.21 -2.12
N HIS A 124 0.66 16.02 -2.54
CA HIS A 124 -0.72 15.54 -2.34
C HIS A 124 -1.03 15.18 -0.89
N TRP A 125 -0.02 14.78 -0.12
CA TRP A 125 -0.17 14.37 1.29
C TRP A 125 0.42 15.39 2.26
N ASP A 126 0.84 16.57 1.77
CA ASP A 126 1.38 17.66 2.56
C ASP A 126 2.49 17.22 3.56
N LEU A 127 3.47 16.43 3.10
CA LEU A 127 4.54 15.88 3.95
C LEU A 127 5.43 16.94 4.65
N ARG A 128 5.26 18.22 4.29
CA ARG A 128 6.05 19.37 4.78
C ARG A 128 5.25 20.38 5.61
N ALA A 129 3.96 20.11 5.85
CA ALA A 129 3.09 20.99 6.64
C ALA A 129 3.32 20.86 8.16
#